data_AF-A0A7H4LSB2-F1
#
_entry.id   AF-A0A7H4LSB2-F1
#
_cell.length_a   1.000
_cell.length_b   1.000
_cell.length_c   1.000
_cell.angle_alpha   90.00
_cell.angle_beta   90.00
_cell.angle_gamma   90.00
#
_symmetry.space_group_name_H-M   'P 1'
#
loop_
_entity.id
_entity.type
_entity.pdbx_description
1 polymer ?
#
loop_
_entity_poly.entity_id
_entity_poly.type
_entity_poly.pdbx_seq_one_letter_code
_entity_poly.pdbx_strand_id
1 'polypeptide(L)'
;MKIGAVAVTTGVFIPWTLPPVISGFIVTGHLSGSVMQILNLLIGAMLYLPFMRIVDKQYRAAEVTAVLKRTTRLQNRSKPMWGMIATWRMALEGVTEAAAALASGADTASAVVNAVAAVEDFPLYKSVGYGGLPTENGEVELDAAFMHGDTLAFGAVGNLVDIANPVKVAHALSRQRYNSLLVGQGAREWAISQGFAAKAMLTERAMQHYRKRCRETLDKGLSPYDGHDTWALLALINRVP
;
A
#
# COMPACT_ATOMS: atom_id res chain seq x y z
N MET A 1 -14.39 13.14 -58.90
CA MET A 1 -13.00 13.65 -58.91
C MET A 1 -12.05 12.51 -59.26
N LYS A 2 -11.54 12.44 -60.50
CA LYS A 2 -10.46 11.51 -60.90
C LYS A 2 -9.10 12.19 -60.64
N ILE A 3 -8.71 12.29 -59.36
CA ILE A 3 -7.42 12.89 -58.98
C ILE A 3 -6.29 11.84 -59.00
N GLY A 4 -6.60 10.54 -59.12
CA GLY A 4 -5.62 9.47 -59.35
C GLY A 4 -4.66 9.18 -58.18
N ALA A 5 -4.76 9.91 -57.07
CA ALA A 5 -3.82 9.82 -55.95
C ALA A 5 -3.94 8.53 -55.12
N VAL A 6 -5.11 7.87 -55.11
CA VAL A 6 -5.35 6.63 -54.36
C VAL A 6 -6.15 5.65 -55.22
N ALA A 7 -5.73 4.38 -55.22
CA ALA A 7 -6.45 3.29 -55.87
C ALA A 7 -7.88 3.14 -55.34
N VAL A 8 -8.79 2.73 -56.23
CA VAL A 8 -10.20 2.52 -55.89
C VAL A 8 -10.36 1.34 -54.93
N THR A 9 -11.36 1.43 -54.05
CA THR A 9 -11.64 0.36 -53.11
C THR A 9 -12.20 -0.86 -53.83
N THR A 10 -11.76 -2.05 -53.45
CA THR A 10 -12.14 -3.33 -54.08
C THR A 10 -13.47 -3.90 -53.55
N GLY A 11 -14.11 -3.21 -52.59
CA GLY A 11 -15.37 -3.64 -51.98
C GLY A 11 -15.21 -4.66 -50.84
N VAL A 12 -13.97 -4.98 -50.44
CA VAL A 12 -13.68 -5.90 -49.33
C VAL A 12 -14.06 -5.26 -47.99
N PHE A 13 -14.87 -5.96 -47.19
CA PHE A 13 -15.24 -5.54 -45.83
C PHE A 13 -14.11 -5.86 -44.85
N ILE A 14 -13.66 -4.85 -44.09
CA ILE A 14 -12.57 -5.00 -43.12
C ILE A 14 -13.09 -4.81 -41.69
N PRO A 15 -12.80 -5.74 -40.75
CA PRO A 15 -13.18 -5.57 -39.36
C PRO A 15 -12.37 -4.46 -38.68
N TRP A 16 -12.98 -3.78 -37.72
CA TRP A 16 -12.36 -2.68 -36.97
C TRP A 16 -11.13 -3.09 -36.14
N THR A 17 -10.92 -4.40 -35.94
CA THR A 17 -9.76 -4.95 -35.23
C THR A 17 -8.50 -5.07 -36.08
N LEU A 18 -8.59 -4.89 -37.41
CA LEU A 18 -7.43 -4.97 -38.27
C LEU A 18 -6.56 -3.72 -38.08
N PRO A 19 -5.25 -3.85 -37.80
CA PRO A 19 -4.38 -2.71 -37.58
C PRO A 19 -4.48 -1.67 -38.71
N PRO A 20 -4.45 -0.37 -38.36
CA PRO A 20 -4.35 0.68 -39.35
C PRO A 20 -3.11 0.45 -40.25
N VAL A 21 -3.14 0.95 -41.49
CA VAL A 21 -2.12 0.75 -42.55
C VAL A 21 -2.26 -0.58 -43.28
N ILE A 22 -2.42 -1.70 -42.57
CA ILE A 22 -2.68 -3.02 -43.18
C ILE A 22 -4.08 -3.04 -43.82
N SER A 23 -5.06 -2.47 -43.13
CA SER A 23 -6.41 -2.28 -43.65
C SER A 23 -6.45 -1.47 -44.95
N GLY A 24 -5.70 -0.37 -45.04
CA GLY A 24 -5.61 0.45 -46.26
C GLY A 24 -5.07 -0.31 -47.48
N PHE A 25 -4.11 -1.21 -47.28
CA PHE A 25 -3.60 -2.06 -48.36
C PHE A 25 -4.65 -3.06 -48.83
N ILE A 26 -5.31 -3.76 -47.89
CA ILE A 26 -6.28 -4.81 -48.21
C ILE A 26 -7.55 -4.24 -48.88
N VAL A 27 -8.01 -3.06 -48.49
CA VAL A 27 -9.18 -2.41 -49.11
C VAL A 27 -8.91 -1.98 -50.55
N THR A 28 -7.68 -1.59 -50.88
CA THR A 28 -7.36 -0.98 -52.19
C THR A 28 -6.54 -1.89 -53.11
N GLY A 29 -5.98 -2.98 -52.57
CA GLY A 29 -5.03 -3.84 -53.27
C GLY A 29 -3.72 -3.13 -53.65
N HIS A 30 -3.49 -1.91 -53.17
CA HIS A 30 -2.39 -1.06 -53.60
C HIS A 30 -1.81 -0.25 -52.43
N LEU A 31 -0.50 0.03 -52.46
CA LEU A 31 0.19 0.71 -51.36
C LEU A 31 -0.35 2.13 -51.10
N SER A 32 -0.98 2.75 -52.10
CA SER A 32 -1.61 4.07 -51.97
C SER A 32 -2.67 4.12 -50.87
N GLY A 33 -3.39 3.02 -50.60
CA GLY A 33 -4.40 2.98 -49.54
C GLY A 33 -3.78 3.04 -48.14
N SER A 34 -2.65 2.33 -47.93
CA SER A 34 -1.86 2.40 -46.71
C SER A 34 -1.27 3.79 -46.49
N VAL A 35 -0.74 4.41 -47.54
CA VAL A 35 -0.18 5.77 -47.49
C VAL A 35 -1.26 6.78 -47.10
N MET A 36 -2.45 6.70 -47.70
CA MET A 36 -3.57 7.56 -47.36
C MET A 36 -4.04 7.38 -45.92
N GLN A 37 -4.01 6.16 -45.39
CA GLN A 37 -4.39 5.89 -44.00
C GLN A 37 -3.36 6.43 -43.01
N ILE A 38 -2.06 6.33 -43.31
CA ILE A 38 -1.01 6.98 -42.52
C ILE A 38 -1.22 8.51 -42.51
N LEU A 39 -1.50 9.11 -43.67
CA LEU A 39 -1.79 10.54 -43.77
C LEU A 39 -3.02 10.93 -42.94
N ASN A 40 -4.10 10.16 -43.00
CA ASN A 40 -5.30 10.42 -42.20
C ASN A 40 -5.04 10.30 -40.69
N LEU A 41 -4.24 9.32 -40.26
CA LEU A 41 -3.84 9.19 -38.86
C LEU A 41 -2.96 10.34 -38.40
N LEU A 42 -2.02 10.78 -39.22
CA LEU A 42 -1.17 11.93 -38.92
C LEU A 42 -1.99 13.22 -38.83
N ILE A 43 -2.94 13.44 -39.76
CA ILE A 43 -3.85 14.59 -39.73
C ILE A 43 -4.74 14.52 -38.48
N GLY A 44 -5.32 13.36 -38.17
CA GLY A 44 -6.13 13.14 -36.98
C GLY A 44 -5.33 13.40 -35.69
N ALA A 45 -4.12 12.88 -35.60
CA ALA A 45 -3.22 13.14 -34.48
C ALA A 45 -2.88 14.63 -34.37
N MET A 46 -2.54 15.31 -35.47
CA MET A 46 -2.25 16.75 -35.47
C MET A 46 -3.46 17.60 -35.07
N LEU A 47 -4.67 17.17 -35.40
CA LEU A 47 -5.91 17.87 -35.06
C LEU A 47 -6.28 17.66 -33.57
N TYR A 48 -6.11 16.46 -33.03
CA TYR A 48 -6.46 16.12 -31.64
C TYR A 48 -5.37 16.47 -30.62
N LEU A 49 -4.09 16.43 -31.00
CA LEU A 49 -2.97 16.73 -30.11
C LEU A 49 -3.07 18.10 -29.41
N PRO A 50 -3.44 19.22 -30.07
CA PRO A 50 -3.62 20.49 -29.36
C PRO A 50 -4.76 20.44 -28.34
N PHE A 51 -5.86 19.74 -28.64
CA PHE A 51 -6.98 19.58 -27.70
C PHE A 51 -6.57 18.81 -26.44
N MET A 52 -5.91 17.65 -26.62
CA MET A 52 -5.41 16.85 -25.50
C MET A 52 -4.41 17.63 -24.63
N ARG A 53 -3.52 18.42 -25.25
CA ARG A 53 -2.58 19.27 -24.52
C ARG A 53 -3.27 20.39 -23.74
N ILE A 54 -4.37 20.95 -24.24
CA ILE A 54 -5.15 21.96 -23.53
C ILE A 54 -5.86 21.34 -22.33
N VAL A 55 -6.51 20.19 -22.52
CA VAL A 55 -7.19 19.45 -21.45
C VAL A 55 -6.22 19.02 -20.35
N ASP A 56 -5.06 18.47 -20.72
CA ASP A 56 -4.01 18.10 -19.76
C ASP A 56 -3.49 19.31 -18.96
N LYS A 57 -3.25 20.45 -19.63
CA LYS A 57 -2.89 21.71 -18.95
C LYS A 57 -3.97 22.18 -17.98
N GLN A 58 -5.25 22.04 -18.32
CA GLN A 58 -6.36 22.41 -17.43
C GLN A 58 -6.42 21.50 -16.21
N TYR A 59 -6.30 20.18 -16.38
CA TYR A 59 -6.26 19.23 -15.26
C TYR A 59 -5.08 19.51 -14.33
N ARG A 60 -3.88 19.67 -14.90
CA ARG A 60 -2.69 20.01 -14.13
C ARG A 60 -2.85 21.34 -13.39
N ALA A 61 -3.42 22.37 -14.03
CA ALA A 61 -3.66 23.66 -13.38
C ALA A 61 -4.68 23.54 -12.23
N ALA A 62 -5.72 22.72 -12.39
CA ALA A 62 -6.69 22.45 -11.33
C ALA A 62 -6.05 21.71 -10.15
N GLU A 63 -5.24 20.68 -10.40
CA GLU A 63 -4.49 19.96 -9.36
C GLU A 63 -3.53 20.89 -8.62
N VAL A 64 -2.72 21.67 -9.35
CA VAL A 64 -1.79 22.63 -8.75
C VAL A 64 -2.54 23.67 -7.92
N THR A 65 -3.68 24.18 -8.41
CA THR A 65 -4.50 25.14 -7.66
C THR A 65 -5.10 24.51 -6.40
N ALA A 66 -5.56 23.26 -6.47
CA ALA A 66 -6.10 22.53 -5.32
C ALA A 66 -5.01 22.27 -4.27
N VAL A 67 -3.82 21.85 -4.70
CA VAL A 67 -2.65 21.67 -3.84
C VAL A 67 -2.25 23.01 -3.22
N LEU A 68 -2.12 24.08 -4.00
CA LEU A 68 -1.79 25.42 -3.49
C LEU A 68 -2.81 25.91 -2.46
N LYS A 69 -4.10 25.85 -2.76
CA LYS A 69 -5.16 26.24 -1.81
C LYS A 69 -5.08 25.42 -0.51
N ARG A 70 -4.81 24.12 -0.62
CA ARG A 70 -4.63 23.24 0.55
C ARG A 70 -3.39 23.66 1.34
N THR A 71 -2.24 23.85 0.69
CA THR A 71 -0.99 24.27 1.33
C THR A 71 -1.12 25.64 2.00
N THR A 72 -1.71 26.64 1.34
CA THR A 72 -1.96 27.97 1.93
C THR A 72 -2.88 27.90 3.15
N ARG A 73 -3.94 27.08 3.08
CA ARG A 73 -4.84 26.85 4.24
C ARG A 73 -4.11 26.17 5.40
N LEU A 74 -3.16 25.29 5.12
CA LEU A 74 -2.34 24.61 6.11
C LEU A 74 -1.28 25.53 6.72
N GLN A 75 -0.66 26.41 5.92
CA GLN A 75 0.33 27.40 6.37
C GLN A 75 -0.29 28.50 7.25
N ASN A 76 -1.53 28.92 6.97
CA ASN A 76 -2.23 29.92 7.78
C ASN A 76 -2.70 29.41 9.16
N ARG A 77 -2.35 28.18 9.55
CA ARG A 77 -2.71 27.60 10.86
C ARG A 77 -1.54 27.69 11.83
N SER A 78 -1.80 28.25 13.00
CA SER A 78 -0.81 28.44 14.06
C SER A 78 -0.55 27.19 14.92
N LYS A 79 -1.33 26.12 14.77
CA LYS A 79 -1.14 24.86 15.50
C LYS A 79 -0.82 23.71 14.54
N PRO A 80 0.15 22.84 14.89
CA PRO A 80 0.38 21.61 14.15
C PRO A 80 -0.90 20.78 14.14
N MET A 81 -1.23 20.24 12.97
CA MET A 81 -2.36 19.34 12.82
C MET A 81 -1.84 17.92 12.70
N TRP A 82 -2.43 17.04 13.48
CA TRP A 82 -2.19 15.62 13.38
C TRP A 82 -3.54 14.90 13.37
N GLY A 83 -3.55 13.71 12.79
CA GLY A 83 -4.69 12.80 12.80
C GLY A 83 -4.17 11.37 12.86
N MET A 84 -4.83 10.53 13.67
CA MET A 84 -4.53 9.11 13.77
C MET A 84 -5.81 8.32 13.57
N ILE A 85 -5.71 7.26 12.78
CA ILE A 85 -6.76 6.27 12.61
C ILE A 85 -6.15 4.90 12.89
N ALA A 86 -6.93 4.04 13.52
CA ALA A 86 -6.50 2.67 13.76
C ALA A 86 -7.70 1.73 13.81
N THR A 87 -7.45 0.45 13.58
CA THR A 87 -8.48 -0.58 13.44
C THR A 87 -8.86 -1.17 14.79
N TRP A 88 -10.15 -1.36 15.06
CA TRP A 88 -10.68 -2.03 16.27
C TRP A 88 -10.50 -1.27 17.58
N ARG A 89 -11.20 -1.75 18.63
CA ARG A 89 -11.17 -1.13 19.96
C ARG A 89 -9.83 -1.29 20.69
N MET A 90 -9.07 -2.35 20.41
CA MET A 90 -7.75 -2.58 21.00
C MET A 90 -6.78 -1.42 20.76
N ALA A 91 -7.10 -0.57 19.77
CA ALA A 91 -6.43 0.68 19.48
C ALA A 91 -6.34 1.68 20.58
N LEU A 92 -7.40 1.73 21.37
CA LEU A 92 -7.83 3.00 21.94
C LEU A 92 -6.73 3.57 22.83
N GLU A 93 -6.15 2.72 23.68
CA GLU A 93 -5.08 3.07 24.60
C GLU A 93 -3.83 3.54 23.85
N GLY A 94 -3.30 2.75 22.92
CA GLY A 94 -2.12 3.11 22.13
C GLY A 94 -2.31 4.39 21.30
N VAL A 95 -3.49 4.57 20.69
CA VAL A 95 -3.82 5.78 19.93
C VAL A 95 -3.95 7.00 20.85
N THR A 96 -4.56 6.86 22.03
CA THR A 96 -4.68 7.96 23.00
C THR A 96 -3.30 8.41 23.50
N GLU A 97 -2.41 7.49 23.81
CA GLU A 97 -1.04 7.80 24.22
C GLU A 97 -0.24 8.46 23.10
N ALA A 98 -0.30 7.92 21.88
CA ALA A 98 0.36 8.52 20.73
C ALA A 98 -0.22 9.90 20.40
N ALA A 99 -1.53 10.09 20.49
CA ALA A 99 -2.16 11.40 20.30
C ALA A 99 -1.61 12.44 21.29
N ALA A 100 -1.42 12.06 22.56
CA ALA A 100 -0.79 12.93 23.55
C ALA A 100 0.67 13.26 23.21
N ALA A 101 1.43 12.26 22.74
CA ALA A 101 2.81 12.46 22.28
C ALA A 101 2.90 13.37 21.04
N LEU A 102 1.98 13.22 20.08
CA LEU A 102 1.92 14.09 18.90
C LEU A 102 1.53 15.52 19.27
N ALA A 103 0.64 15.68 20.24
CA ALA A 103 0.26 16.99 20.76
C ALA A 103 1.44 17.70 21.46
N SER A 104 2.38 16.98 22.04
CA SER A 104 3.60 17.53 22.64
C SER A 104 4.75 17.73 21.64
N GLY A 105 4.54 17.42 20.36
CA GLY A 105 5.54 17.61 19.30
C GLY A 105 6.52 16.44 19.13
N ALA A 106 6.18 15.25 19.63
CA ALA A 106 7.00 14.05 19.40
C ALA A 106 7.04 13.67 17.90
N ASP A 107 8.04 12.87 17.55
CA ASP A 107 8.19 12.34 16.20
C ASP A 107 7.04 11.38 15.82
N THR A 108 6.51 11.56 14.60
CA THR A 108 5.36 10.80 14.08
C THR A 108 5.64 9.30 14.05
N ALA A 109 6.77 8.91 13.47
CA ALA A 109 7.11 7.51 13.27
C ALA A 109 7.25 6.83 14.63
N SER A 110 7.94 7.49 15.56
CA SER A 110 8.11 7.01 16.93
C SER A 110 6.78 6.86 17.66
N ALA A 111 5.87 7.82 17.57
CA ALA A 111 4.55 7.75 18.19
C ALA A 111 3.71 6.59 17.64
N VAL A 112 3.71 6.38 16.32
CA VAL A 112 3.01 5.26 15.66
C VAL A 112 3.58 3.92 16.09
N VAL A 113 4.91 3.76 16.02
CA VAL A 113 5.60 2.52 16.38
C VAL A 113 5.38 2.17 17.85
N ASN A 114 5.40 3.16 18.74
CA ASN A 114 5.14 2.94 20.16
C ASN A 114 3.68 2.56 20.44
N ALA A 115 2.70 3.18 19.77
CA ALA A 115 1.30 2.81 19.90
C ALA A 115 1.04 1.36 19.48
N VAL A 116 1.64 0.92 18.37
CA VAL A 116 1.53 -0.47 17.90
C VAL A 116 2.25 -1.41 18.86
N ALA A 117 3.45 -1.05 19.31
CA ALA A 117 4.21 -1.87 20.25
C ALA A 117 3.49 -2.08 21.59
N ALA A 118 2.78 -1.07 22.10
CA ALA A 118 1.96 -1.20 23.31
C ALA A 118 0.87 -2.26 23.16
N VAL A 119 0.26 -2.36 21.97
CA VAL A 119 -0.71 -3.40 21.64
C VAL A 119 -0.04 -4.77 21.49
N GLU A 120 1.11 -4.83 20.81
CA GLU A 120 1.91 -6.07 20.67
C GLU A 120 2.39 -6.61 22.02
N ASP A 121 2.66 -5.74 23.01
CA ASP A 121 3.14 -6.15 24.33
C ASP A 121 2.01 -6.63 25.25
N PHE A 122 0.73 -6.39 24.90
CA PHE A 122 -0.40 -6.68 25.76
C PHE A 122 -0.84 -8.16 25.66
N PRO A 123 -0.62 -8.98 26.72
CA PRO A 123 -0.74 -10.44 26.64
C PRO A 123 -2.17 -10.98 26.50
N LEU A 124 -3.19 -10.13 26.63
CA LEU A 124 -4.58 -10.54 26.55
C LEU A 124 -5.14 -10.41 25.12
N TYR A 125 -4.44 -9.70 24.23
CA TYR A 125 -4.77 -9.71 22.81
C TYR A 125 -4.25 -10.99 22.18
N LYS A 126 -5.18 -11.75 21.61
CA LYS A 126 -4.90 -13.08 21.03
C LYS A 126 -4.50 -13.03 19.55
N SER A 127 -4.52 -11.86 18.93
CA SER A 127 -4.36 -11.71 17.48
C SER A 127 -3.17 -10.84 17.07
N VAL A 128 -2.44 -10.28 18.03
CA VAL A 128 -1.30 -9.38 17.77
C VAL A 128 -0.24 -9.61 18.83
N GLY A 129 1.02 -9.77 18.39
CA GLY A 129 2.18 -9.79 19.27
C GLY A 129 2.18 -10.90 20.33
N TYR A 130 2.56 -10.53 21.55
CA TYR A 130 2.78 -11.43 22.67
C TYR A 130 1.47 -12.07 23.14
N GLY A 131 1.44 -13.40 23.20
CA GLY A 131 0.20 -14.13 23.49
C GLY A 131 -0.75 -14.27 22.29
N GLY A 132 -0.27 -13.97 21.08
CA GLY A 132 -0.94 -14.32 19.83
C GLY A 132 -1.24 -15.83 19.72
N LEU A 133 -2.29 -16.19 18.98
CA LEU A 133 -2.58 -17.58 18.67
C LEU A 133 -1.46 -18.18 17.80
N PRO A 134 -0.99 -19.40 18.12
CA PRO A 134 0.07 -20.03 17.36
C PRO A 134 -0.41 -20.68 16.07
N THR A 135 0.56 -21.12 15.26
CA THR A 135 0.39 -22.07 14.17
C THR A 135 0.00 -23.46 14.69
N GLU A 136 -0.27 -24.40 13.78
CA GLU A 136 -0.53 -25.81 14.10
C GLU A 136 0.60 -26.50 14.86
N ASN A 137 1.83 -26.01 14.70
CA ASN A 137 3.01 -26.52 15.39
C ASN A 137 3.19 -25.91 16.78
N GLY A 138 2.31 -24.99 17.20
CA GLY A 138 2.43 -24.30 18.48
C GLY A 138 3.43 -23.15 18.48
N GLU A 139 3.83 -22.65 17.30
CA GLU A 139 4.75 -21.51 17.18
C GLU A 139 3.98 -20.22 16.93
N VAL A 140 4.37 -19.12 17.60
CA VAL A 140 3.78 -17.81 17.35
C VAL A 140 4.62 -17.10 16.30
N GLU A 141 4.05 -17.01 15.09
CA GLU A 141 4.64 -16.37 13.92
C GLU A 141 3.97 -15.01 13.70
N LEU A 142 4.77 -13.95 13.54
CA LEU A 142 4.26 -12.59 13.48
C LEU A 142 4.71 -11.85 12.21
N ASP A 143 3.80 -11.04 11.68
CA ASP A 143 4.04 -10.18 10.52
C ASP A 143 3.88 -8.72 10.91
N ALA A 144 4.73 -7.84 10.38
CA ALA A 144 4.57 -6.40 10.53
C ALA A 144 5.23 -5.62 9.40
N ALA A 145 4.70 -4.45 9.11
CA ALA A 145 5.27 -3.52 8.14
C ALA A 145 5.20 -2.09 8.66
N PHE A 146 6.17 -1.28 8.26
CA PHE A 146 6.26 0.14 8.55
C PHE A 146 6.60 0.90 7.27
N MET A 147 5.98 2.07 7.08
CA MET A 147 6.27 2.98 5.98
C MET A 147 6.28 4.43 6.46
N HIS A 148 7.33 5.16 6.09
CA HIS A 148 7.41 6.60 6.30
C HIS A 148 6.84 7.34 5.07
N GLY A 149 5.81 8.17 5.27
CA GLY A 149 5.10 8.85 4.17
C GLY A 149 5.95 9.81 3.35
N ASP A 150 6.84 10.60 3.99
CA ASP A 150 7.61 11.63 3.28
C ASP A 150 8.79 11.08 2.47
N THR A 151 9.48 10.06 3.00
CA THR A 151 10.69 9.48 2.38
C THR A 151 10.41 8.21 1.60
N LEU A 152 9.19 7.66 1.72
CA LEU A 152 8.81 6.33 1.23
C LEU A 152 9.68 5.20 1.81
N ALA A 153 10.43 5.46 2.88
CA ALA A 153 11.23 4.45 3.56
C ALA A 153 10.31 3.36 4.11
N PHE A 154 10.58 2.11 3.73
CA PHE A 154 9.71 0.97 4.01
C PHE A 154 10.52 -0.17 4.61
N GLY A 155 9.95 -0.84 5.61
CA GLY A 155 10.50 -2.04 6.22
C GLY A 155 9.38 -3.00 6.60
N ALA A 156 9.61 -4.30 6.41
CA ALA A 156 8.65 -5.33 6.78
C ALA A 156 9.32 -6.63 7.22
N VAL A 157 8.62 -7.34 8.09
CA VAL A 157 8.98 -8.68 8.55
C VAL A 157 7.78 -9.60 8.38
N GLY A 158 8.04 -10.85 8.00
CA GLY A 158 7.02 -11.89 7.95
C GLY A 158 7.51 -13.19 8.56
N ASN A 159 6.61 -13.98 9.15
CA ASN A 159 6.97 -15.18 9.90
C ASN A 159 8.12 -14.92 10.90
N LEU A 160 8.02 -13.82 11.66
CA LEU A 160 9.00 -13.47 12.68
C LEU A 160 8.64 -14.18 13.98
N VAL A 161 9.54 -15.01 14.47
CA VAL A 161 9.38 -15.77 15.71
C VAL A 161 10.31 -15.26 16.81
N ASP A 162 9.89 -15.44 18.06
CA ASP A 162 10.61 -15.09 19.28
C ASP A 162 11.00 -13.61 19.45
N ILE A 163 10.30 -12.66 18.81
CA ILE A 163 10.54 -11.22 18.99
C ILE A 163 9.25 -10.53 19.43
N ALA A 164 9.34 -9.78 20.54
CA ALA A 164 8.17 -9.14 21.16
C ALA A 164 7.46 -8.13 20.26
N ASN A 165 8.23 -7.30 19.55
CA ASN A 165 7.70 -6.19 18.77
C ASN A 165 8.13 -6.22 17.29
N PRO A 166 7.44 -7.01 16.44
CA PRO A 166 7.67 -7.02 15.00
C PRO A 166 7.64 -5.63 14.35
N VAL A 167 6.75 -4.71 14.78
CA VAL A 167 6.69 -3.34 14.24
C VAL A 167 7.99 -2.55 14.44
N LYS A 168 8.69 -2.76 15.58
CA LYS A 168 9.97 -2.11 15.84
C LYS A 168 11.07 -2.67 14.94
N VAL A 169 11.03 -3.97 14.65
CA VAL A 169 11.95 -4.61 13.70
C VAL A 169 11.69 -4.08 12.28
N ALA A 170 10.42 -3.99 11.86
CA ALA A 170 10.03 -3.39 10.58
C ALA A 170 10.49 -1.92 10.46
N HIS A 171 10.33 -1.11 11.52
CA HIS A 171 10.82 0.27 11.54
C HIS A 171 12.36 0.35 11.50
N ALA A 172 13.08 -0.54 12.18
CA ALA A 172 14.54 -0.60 12.08
C ALA A 172 14.99 -1.00 10.66
N LEU A 173 14.25 -1.93 10.03
CA LEU A 173 14.55 -2.41 8.68
C LEU A 173 14.31 -1.32 7.63
N SER A 174 13.36 -0.40 7.84
CA SER A 174 13.11 0.71 6.92
C SER A 174 14.28 1.69 6.78
N ARG A 175 15.28 1.60 7.67
CA ARG A 175 16.50 2.41 7.64
C ARG A 175 17.66 1.69 6.94
N GLN A 176 17.48 0.45 6.53
CA GLN A 176 18.50 -0.33 5.83
C GLN A 176 18.58 0.06 4.35
N ARG A 177 19.77 -0.11 3.78
CA ARG A 177 20.05 0.28 2.38
C ARG A 177 19.58 -0.76 1.36
N TYR A 178 19.66 -2.05 1.70
CA TYR A 178 19.55 -3.13 0.72
C TYR A 178 18.31 -4.00 0.92
N ASN A 179 18.00 -4.36 2.16
CA ASN A 179 16.90 -5.26 2.48
C ASN A 179 15.81 -4.48 3.21
N SER A 180 14.61 -4.42 2.62
CA SER A 180 13.42 -3.79 3.19
C SER A 180 12.34 -4.78 3.59
N LEU A 181 12.51 -6.07 3.29
CA LEU A 181 11.62 -7.16 3.70
C LEU A 181 12.48 -8.37 4.09
N LEU A 182 12.26 -8.91 5.28
CA LEU A 182 12.88 -10.15 5.73
C LEU A 182 11.81 -11.12 6.22
N VAL A 183 12.01 -12.42 5.99
CA VAL A 183 11.04 -13.43 6.39
C VAL A 183 11.68 -14.61 7.12
N GLY A 184 10.94 -15.22 8.05
CA GLY A 184 11.32 -16.44 8.74
C GLY A 184 12.59 -16.31 9.58
N GLN A 185 13.41 -17.36 9.56
CA GLN A 185 14.68 -17.43 10.30
C GLN A 185 15.60 -16.23 10.02
N GLY A 186 15.70 -15.79 8.76
CA GLY A 186 16.55 -14.64 8.40
C GLY A 186 16.10 -13.33 9.03
N ALA A 187 14.78 -13.15 9.23
CA ALA A 187 14.25 -11.99 9.95
C ALA A 187 14.61 -12.02 11.44
N ARG A 188 14.53 -13.20 12.06
CA ARG A 188 14.90 -13.40 13.47
C ARG A 188 16.38 -13.17 13.71
N GLU A 189 17.25 -13.80 12.93
CA GLU A 189 18.70 -13.64 13.06
C GLU A 189 19.11 -12.18 12.88
N TRP A 190 18.52 -11.51 11.90
CA TRP A 190 18.74 -10.09 11.70
C TRP A 190 18.27 -9.27 12.91
N ALA A 191 17.07 -9.51 13.42
CA ALA A 191 16.56 -8.81 14.61
C ALA A 191 17.49 -8.99 15.83
N ILE A 192 17.94 -10.21 16.11
CA ILE A 192 18.90 -10.47 17.18
C ILE A 192 20.22 -9.71 16.93
N SER A 193 20.72 -9.68 15.69
CA SER A 193 21.94 -8.93 15.34
C SER A 193 21.81 -7.42 15.56
N GLN A 194 20.60 -6.88 15.49
CA GLN A 194 20.30 -5.47 15.76
C GLN A 194 20.04 -5.18 17.25
N GLY A 195 20.15 -6.18 18.12
CA GLY A 195 19.99 -6.05 19.58
C GLY A 195 18.55 -6.21 20.08
N PHE A 196 17.61 -6.71 19.26
CA PHE A 196 16.29 -7.10 19.75
C PHE A 196 16.41 -8.34 20.63
N ALA A 197 15.73 -8.35 21.77
CA ALA A 197 15.78 -9.47 22.70
C ALA A 197 14.86 -10.62 22.23
N ALA A 198 15.39 -11.85 22.29
CA ALA A 198 14.57 -13.04 22.13
C ALA A 198 13.57 -13.16 23.29
N LYS A 199 12.31 -13.46 22.98
CA LYS A 199 11.24 -13.66 23.96
C LYS A 199 10.36 -14.80 23.50
N ALA A 200 10.08 -15.75 24.40
CA ALA A 200 9.08 -16.78 24.14
C ALA A 200 7.70 -16.13 24.00
N MET A 201 7.10 -16.22 22.82
CA MET A 201 5.87 -15.49 22.49
C MET A 201 4.59 -16.23 22.84
N LEU A 202 4.64 -17.57 22.86
CA LEU A 202 3.50 -18.40 23.23
C LEU A 202 3.26 -18.36 24.74
N THR A 203 2.04 -18.02 25.14
CA THR A 203 1.60 -18.13 26.54
C THR A 203 0.72 -19.35 26.74
N GLU A 204 0.68 -19.88 27.96
CA GLU A 204 -0.24 -20.97 28.33
C GLU A 204 -1.71 -20.61 28.03
N ARG A 205 -2.09 -19.37 28.29
CA ARG A 205 -3.42 -18.84 27.95
C ARG A 205 -3.69 -18.93 26.46
N ALA A 206 -2.75 -18.49 25.62
CA ALA A 206 -2.90 -18.54 24.17
C ALA A 206 -3.06 -19.99 23.68
N MET A 207 -2.27 -20.93 24.23
CA MET A 207 -2.38 -22.35 23.89
C MET A 207 -3.72 -22.96 24.31
N GLN A 208 -4.23 -22.59 25.49
CA GLN A 208 -5.56 -23.03 25.94
C GLN A 208 -6.67 -22.50 25.02
N HIS A 209 -6.58 -21.24 24.60
CA HIS A 209 -7.51 -20.65 23.63
C HIS A 209 -7.42 -21.33 22.27
N TYR A 210 -6.22 -21.61 21.77
CA TYR A 210 -5.98 -22.33 20.53
C TYR A 210 -6.64 -23.72 20.55
N ARG A 211 -6.34 -24.53 21.58
CA ARG A 211 -6.95 -25.87 21.75
C ARG A 211 -8.47 -25.81 21.85
N LYS A 212 -9.02 -24.82 22.55
CA LYS A 212 -10.47 -24.60 22.60
C LYS A 212 -11.02 -24.29 21.21
N ARG A 213 -10.35 -23.43 20.44
CA ARG A 213 -10.75 -23.03 19.10
C ARG A 213 -10.73 -24.21 18.13
N CYS A 214 -9.69 -25.03 18.14
CA CYS A 214 -9.63 -26.25 17.31
C CYS A 214 -10.82 -27.16 17.54
N ARG A 215 -11.21 -27.39 18.80
CA ARG A 215 -12.40 -28.18 19.14
C ARG A 215 -13.69 -27.52 18.62
N GLU A 216 -13.87 -26.23 18.87
CA GLU A 216 -15.04 -25.51 18.38
C GLU A 216 -15.15 -25.53 16.84
N THR A 217 -14.03 -25.46 16.12
CA THR A 217 -14.01 -25.53 14.66
C THR A 217 -14.50 -26.89 14.15
N LEU A 218 -14.09 -27.98 14.80
CA LEU A 218 -14.59 -29.32 14.49
C LEU A 218 -16.09 -29.46 14.79
N ASP A 219 -16.54 -28.92 15.93
CA ASP A 219 -17.92 -29.08 16.39
C ASP A 219 -18.91 -28.16 15.64
N LYS A 220 -18.49 -26.95 15.28
CA LYS A 220 -19.38 -25.87 14.79
C LYS A 220 -19.06 -25.39 13.38
N GLY A 221 -17.98 -25.85 12.75
CA GLY A 221 -17.60 -25.45 11.39
C GLY A 221 -17.22 -23.96 11.28
N LEU A 222 -16.49 -23.43 12.27
CA LEU A 222 -16.12 -22.02 12.31
C LEU A 222 -15.24 -21.60 11.12
N SER A 223 -15.46 -20.38 10.64
CA SER A 223 -14.67 -19.76 9.59
C SER A 223 -13.37 -19.16 10.16
N PRO A 224 -12.27 -19.10 9.37
CA PRO A 224 -11.05 -18.38 9.73
C PRO A 224 -11.27 -16.91 10.10
N TYR A 225 -12.35 -16.28 9.59
CA TYR A 225 -12.68 -14.87 9.85
C TYR A 225 -13.46 -14.64 11.14
N ASP A 226 -13.93 -15.70 11.81
CA ASP A 226 -14.76 -15.58 13.00
C ASP A 226 -13.91 -15.20 14.23
N GLY A 227 -13.79 -13.89 14.50
CA GLY A 227 -13.10 -13.37 15.69
C GLY A 227 -11.58 -13.34 15.57
N HIS A 228 -11.06 -13.16 14.34
CA HIS A 228 -9.67 -12.82 14.04
C HIS A 228 -9.56 -11.32 13.72
N ASP A 229 -8.86 -10.57 14.59
CA ASP A 229 -8.71 -9.13 14.46
C ASP A 229 -7.25 -8.77 14.17
N THR A 230 -6.96 -8.26 12.97
CA THR A 230 -5.62 -7.73 12.66
C THR A 230 -5.56 -6.24 12.94
N TRP A 231 -4.40 -5.78 13.41
CA TRP A 231 -4.14 -4.41 13.79
C TRP A 231 -3.41 -3.62 12.70
N ALA A 232 -3.95 -2.46 12.34
CA ALA A 232 -3.29 -1.47 11.49
C ALA A 232 -3.50 -0.06 12.07
N LEU A 233 -2.45 0.75 12.04
CA LEU A 233 -2.47 2.15 12.47
C LEU A 233 -1.89 3.05 11.38
N LEU A 234 -2.60 4.13 11.06
CA LEU A 234 -2.15 5.17 10.15
C LEU A 234 -2.14 6.51 10.90
N ALA A 235 -1.03 7.24 10.82
CA ALA A 235 -0.96 8.60 11.33
C ALA A 235 -0.55 9.57 10.23
N LEU A 236 -1.16 10.75 10.25
CA LEU A 236 -0.83 11.89 9.40
C LEU A 236 -0.42 13.06 10.29
N ILE A 237 0.72 13.68 10.02
CA ILE A 237 1.11 14.94 10.64
C ILE A 237 1.35 15.97 9.56
N ASN A 238 0.74 17.13 9.75
CA ASN A 238 1.04 18.35 9.01
C ASN A 238 1.95 19.21 9.89
N ARG A 239 3.25 19.13 9.64
CA ARG A 239 4.23 20.01 10.27
C ARG A 239 4.04 21.42 9.66
N VAL A 240 3.74 22.40 10.51
CA VAL A 240 3.81 23.82 10.10
C VAL A 240 5.31 24.13 9.95
N PRO A 241 5.74 24.78 8.86
CA PRO A 241 7.15 25.13 8.66
C PRO A 241 7.69 26.07 9.74
#